data_AF-A0A3S9NXH2-F1
#
_entry.id   AF-A0A3S9NXH2-F1
#
_cell.length_a   1.000
_cell.length_b   1.000
_cell.length_c   1.000
_cell.angle_alpha   90.00
_cell.angle_beta   90.00
_cell.angle_gamma   90.00
#
_symmetry.space_group_name_H-M   'P 1'
#
loop_
_entity.id
_entity.type
_entity.pdbx_description
1 polymer ?
#
loop_
_entity_poly.entity_id
_entity_poly.type
_entity_poly.pdbx_seq_one_letter_code
_entity_poly.pdbx_strand_id
1 'polypeptide(L)'
;MKTKDLKEQVKGMSSEELAENVKTSQKQLEDLAYAHAVSPLENPMQLGILRKQVARLKTELHVRVTIELEEKVKAENVTRETSVEFLQKNTFLAPVNKKMVLRAIEKVNN
;
A
#
# COMPACT_ATOMS: atom_id res chain seq x y z
N MET A 1 16.13 -9.55 -7.29
CA MET A 1 15.92 -9.70 -5.84
C MET A 1 14.99 -10.88 -5.58
N LYS A 2 15.34 -11.79 -4.65
CA LYS A 2 14.47 -12.92 -4.31
C LYS A 2 13.27 -12.41 -3.50
N THR A 3 12.16 -13.15 -3.51
CA THR A 3 10.92 -12.79 -2.80
C THR A 3 11.08 -12.73 -1.29
N LYS A 4 11.98 -13.56 -0.74
CA LYS A 4 12.24 -13.70 0.70
C LYS A 4 12.92 -12.46 1.28
N ASP A 5 13.99 -12.01 0.61
CA ASP A 5 14.80 -10.86 1.04
C ASP A 5 13.94 -9.58 1.18
N LEU A 6 12.95 -9.39 0.30
CA LEU A 6 12.07 -8.21 0.34
C LEU A 6 11.14 -8.26 1.55
N LYS A 7 10.64 -9.45 1.93
CA LYS A 7 9.78 -9.61 3.11
C LYS A 7 10.54 -9.33 4.40
N GLU A 8 11.82 -9.71 4.48
CA GLU A 8 12.65 -9.48 5.65
C GLU A 8 13.02 -7.99 5.79
N GLN A 9 13.38 -7.31 4.70
CA GLN A 9 13.64 -5.88 4.71
C GLN A 9 12.41 -5.06 5.11
N VAL A 10 11.23 -5.45 4.59
CA VAL A 10 9.97 -4.77 4.88
C VAL A 10 9.57 -4.86 6.36
N LYS A 11 9.89 -5.97 7.05
CA LYS A 11 9.62 -6.10 8.49
C LYS A 11 10.39 -5.11 9.36
N GLY A 12 11.57 -4.67 8.90
CA GLY A 12 12.40 -3.72 9.64
C GLY A 12 12.03 -2.25 9.43
N MET A 13 11.21 -1.92 8.44
CA MET A 13 10.85 -0.53 8.09
C MET A 13 9.58 -0.07 8.80
N SER A 14 9.56 1.20 9.20
CA SER A 14 8.34 1.84 9.71
C SER A 14 7.26 1.96 8.63
N SER A 15 6.01 2.23 9.02
CA SER A 15 4.91 2.41 8.06
C SER A 15 5.10 3.65 7.17
N GLU A 16 5.70 4.71 7.72
CA GLU A 16 6.02 5.95 7.00
C GLU A 16 7.17 5.75 6.01
N GLU A 17 8.27 5.14 6.45
CA GLU A 17 9.40 4.79 5.57
C GLU A 17 8.96 3.90 4.41
N LEU A 18 8.04 2.96 4.68
CA LEU A 18 7.49 2.09 3.64
C LEU A 18 6.68 2.89 2.62
N ALA A 19 5.90 3.88 3.05
CA ALA A 19 5.14 4.76 2.15
C ALA A 19 6.08 5.63 1.30
N GLU A 20 7.14 6.17 1.88
CA GLU A 20 8.17 6.91 1.15
C GLU A 20 8.88 6.03 0.11
N ASN A 21 9.27 4.81 0.48
CA ASN A 21 9.89 3.85 -0.41
C ASN A 21 9.00 3.43 -1.58
N VAL A 22 7.68 3.33 -1.35
CA VAL A 22 6.70 3.14 -2.43
C VAL A 22 6.74 4.33 -3.38
N LYS A 23 6.70 5.55 -2.86
CA LYS A 23 6.69 6.78 -3.68
C LYS A 23 7.97 6.93 -4.50
N THR A 24 9.14 6.66 -3.92
CA THR A 24 10.43 6.72 -4.63
C THR A 24 10.52 5.64 -5.71
N SER A 25 10.13 4.41 -5.40
CA SER A 25 10.14 3.30 -6.37
C SER A 25 9.15 3.51 -7.52
N GLN A 26 8.02 4.17 -7.26
CA GLN A 26 7.08 4.55 -8.31
C GLN A 26 7.65 5.59 -9.27
N LYS A 27 8.30 6.63 -8.74
CA LYS A 27 8.98 7.63 -9.58
C LYS A 27 10.05 6.99 -10.45
N GLN A 28 10.89 6.13 -9.85
CA GLN A 28 11.90 5.38 -10.61
C GLN A 28 11.29 4.52 -11.71
N LEU A 29 10.12 3.92 -11.47
CA LEU A 29 9.41 3.14 -12.47
C LEU A 29 8.90 4.01 -13.62
N GLU A 30 8.35 5.19 -13.31
CA GLU A 30 7.87 6.16 -14.29
C GLU A 30 9.03 6.70 -15.15
N ASP A 31 10.14 7.09 -14.52
CA ASP A 31 11.34 7.58 -15.20
C ASP A 31 11.92 6.52 -16.13
N LEU A 32 11.99 5.26 -15.68
CA LEU A 32 12.52 4.16 -16.48
C LEU A 32 11.57 3.77 -17.62
N ALA A 33 10.25 3.86 -17.40
CA ALA A 33 9.25 3.65 -18.45
C ALA A 33 9.31 4.78 -19.50
N TYR A 34 9.49 6.02 -19.07
CA TYR A 34 9.68 7.17 -19.96
C TYR A 34 10.96 7.02 -20.78
N ALA A 35 12.08 6.68 -20.14
CA ALA A 35 13.34 6.42 -20.82
C ALA A 35 13.20 5.32 -21.88
N HIS A 36 12.53 4.20 -21.56
CA HIS A 36 12.24 3.12 -22.50
C HIS A 36 11.40 3.55 -23.71
N ALA A 37 10.46 4.49 -23.50
CA ALA A 37 9.60 5.01 -24.56
C ALA A 37 10.37 5.93 -25.52
N VAL A 38 11.35 6.69 -25.00
CA VAL A 38 12.21 7.58 -25.80
C VAL A 38 13.30 6.79 -26.53
N SER A 39 13.96 5.87 -25.84
CA SER A 39 15.00 5.00 -26.38
C SER A 39 14.82 3.58 -25.84
N PRO A 40 14.88 2.54 -26.67
CA PRO A 40 14.85 1.17 -26.19
C PRO A 40 15.91 0.96 -25.10
N LEU A 41 15.51 0.39 -23.96
CA LEU A 41 16.44 0.11 -22.87
C LEU A 41 17.36 -1.05 -23.27
N GLU A 42 18.61 -0.98 -22.81
CA GLU A 42 19.57 -2.08 -22.95
C GLU A 42 19.04 -3.38 -22.32
N ASN A 43 18.28 -3.26 -21.23
CA ASN A 43 17.66 -4.41 -20.57
C ASN A 43 16.18 -4.16 -20.21
N PRO A 44 15.23 -4.55 -21.07
CA PRO A 44 13.79 -4.39 -20.81
C PRO A 44 13.27 -5.22 -19.63
N MET A 45 14.01 -6.25 -19.16
CA MET A 45 13.61 -7.03 -17.99
C MET A 45 13.63 -6.21 -16.69
N GLN A 46 14.46 -5.16 -16.62
CA GLN A 46 14.57 -4.30 -15.45
C GLN A 46 13.21 -3.64 -15.12
N LEU A 47 12.46 -3.21 -16.13
CA LEU A 47 11.11 -2.67 -15.98
C LEU A 47 10.15 -3.69 -15.37
N GLY A 48 10.26 -4.96 -15.79
CA GLY A 48 9.48 -6.07 -15.22
C GLY A 48 9.79 -6.35 -13.75
N ILE A 49 11.07 -6.30 -13.38
CA ILE A 49 11.52 -6.52 -12.01
C ILE A 49 11.05 -5.38 -11.10
N LEU A 50 11.23 -4.13 -11.53
CA LEU A 50 10.85 -2.95 -10.77
C LEU A 50 9.33 -2.88 -10.55
N ARG A 51 8.53 -3.19 -11.57
CA ARG A 51 7.05 -3.33 -11.43
C ARG A 51 6.68 -4.32 -10.33
N LYS A 52 7.32 -5.49 -10.31
CA LYS A 52 7.07 -6.51 -9.28
C LYS A 52 7.49 -6.05 -7.89
N GLN A 53 8.57 -5.29 -7.76
CA GLN A 53 9.01 -4.73 -6.49
C GLN A 53 8.01 -3.69 -5.96
N VAL A 54 7.61 -2.72 -6.80
CA VAL A 54 6.58 -1.71 -6.44
C VAL A 54 5.28 -2.38 -6.01
N ALA A 55 4.82 -3.40 -6.75
CA ALA A 55 3.59 -4.12 -6.40
C ALA A 55 3.66 -4.76 -5.01
N ARG A 56 4.80 -5.38 -4.66
CA ARG A 56 5.00 -6.02 -3.35
C ARG A 56 5.03 -5.00 -2.21
N LEU A 57 5.70 -3.87 -2.41
CA LEU A 57 5.73 -2.78 -1.41
C LEU A 57 4.31 -2.22 -1.18
N LYS A 58 3.56 -1.98 -2.26
CA LYS A 58 2.16 -1.55 -2.17
C LYS A 58 1.27 -2.57 -1.46
N THR A 59 1.45 -3.87 -1.73
CA THR A 59 0.66 -4.91 -1.06
C THR A 59 0.91 -4.93 0.44
N GLU A 60 2.15 -4.75 0.88
CA GLU A 60 2.43 -4.65 2.32
C GLU A 60 1.80 -3.40 2.93
N LEU A 61 1.97 -2.23 2.30
CA LEU A 61 1.38 -0.98 2.79
C LEU A 61 -0.13 -1.15 2.98
N HIS A 62 -0.78 -1.79 2.00
CA HIS A 62 -2.20 -2.07 2.07
C HIS A 62 -2.55 -2.98 3.25
N VAL A 63 -1.80 -4.06 3.47
CA VAL A 63 -2.02 -4.96 4.62
C VAL A 63 -1.90 -4.19 5.95
N ARG A 64 -0.86 -3.37 6.11
CA ARG A 64 -0.70 -2.55 7.33
C ARG A 64 -1.87 -1.60 7.54
N VAL A 65 -2.30 -0.90 6.49
CA VAL A 65 -3.46 -0.01 6.56
C VAL A 65 -4.75 -0.77 6.85
N THR A 66 -4.94 -1.98 6.32
CA THR A 66 -6.12 -2.80 6.68
C THR A 66 -6.13 -3.22 8.15
N ILE A 67 -4.98 -3.53 8.72
CA ILE A 67 -4.86 -3.87 10.14
C ILE A 67 -5.17 -2.64 10.99
N GLU A 68 -4.54 -1.49 10.68
CA GLU A 68 -4.80 -0.22 11.35
C GLU A 68 -6.29 0.17 11.28
N LEU A 69 -6.93 -0.05 10.14
CA LEU A 69 -8.37 0.17 9.97
C LEU A 69 -9.21 -0.72 10.87
N GLU A 70 -8.91 -2.02 10.91
CA GLU A 70 -9.63 -2.99 11.74
C GLU A 70 -9.49 -2.64 13.23
N GLU A 71 -8.32 -2.17 13.66
CA GLU A 71 -8.07 -1.70 15.03
C GLU A 71 -8.89 -0.44 15.36
N LYS A 72 -8.87 0.57 14.49
CA LYS A 72 -9.66 1.81 14.70
C LYS A 72 -11.17 1.56 14.67
N VAL A 73 -11.65 0.68 13.79
CA VAL A 73 -13.07 0.29 13.71
C VAL A 73 -13.54 -0.38 15.01
N LYS A 74 -12.70 -1.25 15.61
CA LYS A 74 -12.96 -1.85 16.92
C LYS A 74 -13.01 -0.81 18.04
N ALA A 75 -12.07 0.14 18.06
CA ALA A 75 -11.99 1.15 19.10
C ALA A 75 -13.20 2.10 19.09
N GLU A 76 -13.68 2.49 17.91
CA GLU A 76 -14.75 3.49 17.75
C GLU A 76 -16.16 2.89 17.63
N ASN A 77 -16.33 1.55 17.70
CA ASN A 77 -17.61 0.85 17.48
C ASN A 77 -18.37 1.34 16.23
N VAL A 78 -17.64 1.46 15.12
CA VAL A 78 -18.16 2.08 13.89
C VAL A 78 -19.30 1.23 13.30
N THR A 79 -20.43 1.86 13.02
CA THR A 79 -21.58 1.23 12.36
C THR A 79 -21.62 1.62 10.87
N ARG A 80 -22.52 0.99 10.11
CA ARG A 80 -22.68 1.30 8.67
C ARG A 80 -23.01 2.78 8.42
N GLU A 81 -23.74 3.40 9.35
CA GLU A 81 -24.20 4.79 9.27
C GLU A 81 -23.06 5.78 9.54
N THR A 82 -22.22 5.51 10.54
CA THR A 82 -21.11 6.39 10.93
C THR A 82 -19.86 6.24 10.06
N SER A 83 -19.85 5.28 9.12
CA SER A 83 -18.71 4.98 8.25
C SER A 83 -18.17 6.15 7.41
N VAL A 84 -19.01 7.12 7.06
CA VAL A 84 -18.59 8.31 6.30
C VAL A 84 -17.84 9.30 7.20
N GLU A 85 -18.36 9.52 8.42
CA GLU A 85 -17.70 10.37 9.41
C GLU A 85 -16.36 9.79 9.85
N PHE A 86 -16.30 8.47 10.02
CA PHE A 86 -15.06 7.75 10.33
C PHE A 86 -13.94 8.06 9.31
N LEU A 87 -14.27 8.04 8.02
CA LEU A 87 -13.30 8.34 6.95
C LEU A 87 -12.87 9.81 6.90
N GLN A 88 -13.74 10.73 7.32
CA GLN A 88 -13.41 12.16 7.36
C GLN A 88 -12.54 12.52 8.57
N LYS A 89 -12.74 11.83 9.70
CA LYS A 89 -12.01 12.06 10.95
C LYS A 89 -10.62 11.41 10.94
N ASN A 90 -10.48 10.25 10.29
CA ASN A 90 -9.25 9.46 10.32
C ASN A 90 -8.40 9.62 9.05
N THR A 91 -7.12 9.95 9.25
CA THR A 91 -6.11 9.97 8.20
C THR A 91 -5.38 8.63 8.13
N PHE A 92 -5.13 8.13 6.91
CA PHE A 92 -4.43 6.87 6.66
C PHE A 92 -3.28 7.10 5.68
N LEU A 93 -2.20 6.31 5.81
CA LEU A 93 -1.04 6.37 4.93
C LEU A 93 -1.33 5.91 3.49
N ALA A 94 -2.45 5.22 3.26
CA ALA A 94 -2.94 4.86 1.94
C ALA A 94 -4.44 5.20 1.85
N PRO A 95 -4.96 5.50 0.65
CA PRO A 95 -6.37 5.85 0.50
C PRO A 95 -7.27 4.68 0.90
N VAL A 96 -8.18 4.96 1.83
CA VAL A 96 -9.18 4.01 2.31
C VAL A 96 -10.55 4.41 1.77
N ASN A 97 -11.21 3.46 1.12
CA ASN A 97 -12.55 3.68 0.57
C ASN A 97 -13.63 3.17 1.52
N LYS A 98 -14.85 3.72 1.42
CA LYS A 98 -16.03 3.29 2.21
C LYS A 98 -16.26 1.77 2.17
N LYS A 99 -16.08 1.14 1.00
CA LYS A 99 -16.20 -0.32 0.86
C LYS A 99 -15.22 -1.10 1.74
N MET A 100 -14.01 -0.58 1.97
CA MET A 100 -13.04 -1.22 2.85
C MET A 100 -13.47 -1.13 4.31
N VAL A 101 -13.98 0.03 4.74
CA VAL A 101 -14.52 0.22 6.09
C VAL A 101 -15.68 -0.72 6.36
N LEU A 102 -16.63 -0.84 5.40
CA LEU A 102 -17.75 -1.78 5.53
C LEU A 102 -17.30 -3.23 5.68
N ARG A 103 -16.29 -3.66 4.89
CA ARG A 103 -15.70 -5.00 5.04
C ARG A 103 -15.01 -5.18 6.39
N ALA A 104 -14.32 -4.15 6.88
CA ALA A 104 -13.68 -4.19 8.20
C ALA A 104 -14.73 -4.34 9.31
N ILE A 105 -15.83 -3.58 9.26
CA ILE A 105 -16.95 -3.71 10.20
C ILE A 105 -17.51 -5.14 10.19
N GLU A 106 -17.75 -5.72 9.00
CA GLU A 106 -18.24 -7.10 8.86
C GLU A 106 -17.28 -8.14 9.43
N LYS A 107 -15.97 -7.92 9.32
CA LYS A 107 -14.95 -8.77 9.93
C LYS A 107 -14.84 -8.63 11.44
N VAL A 108 -15.07 -7.43 11.97
CA VAL A 108 -14.96 -7.14 13.40
C VAL A 108 -16.14 -7.74 14.17
N ASN A 109 -17.32 -7.78 13.55
CA ASN A 109 -18.56 -8.27 14.16
C ASN A 109 -18.77 -9.80 14.06
N ASN A 110 -17.97 -10.50 13.23
CA ASN A 110 -17.96 -11.96 13.12
C ASN A 110 -16.84 -12.57 13.97
#